data_AF-H8I4V3-F1
#
_entry.id   AF-H8I4V3-F1
#
_cell.length_a   1.000
_cell.length_b   1.000
_cell.length_c   1.000
_cell.angle_alpha   90.00
_cell.angle_beta   90.00
_cell.angle_gamma   90.00
#
_symmetry.space_group_name_H-M   'P 1'
#
loop_
_entity.id
_entity.type
_entity.pdbx_description
1 polymer ?
#
loop_
_entity_poly.entity_id
_entity_poly.type
_entity_poly.pdbx_seq_one_letter_code
_entity_poly.pdbx_strand_id
1 'polypeptide(L)' 'MEKCGICGKDVPEQPSITEEGTCSMCGAKLTMSEGGMKR' A
#
# COMPACT_ATOMS: atom_id res chain seq x y z
N MET A 1 8.14 8.47 -13.14
CA MET A 1 6.87 8.14 -12.46
C MET A 1 7.14 6.92 -11.63
N GLU A 2 6.86 6.99 -10.34
CA GLU A 2 7.04 5.86 -9.44
C GLU A 2 5.78 5.00 -9.48
N LYS A 3 5.94 3.71 -9.21
CA LYS A 3 4.81 2.78 -9.25
C LYS A 3 4.36 2.51 -7.82
N CYS A 4 3.07 2.67 -7.56
CA CYS A 4 2.53 2.39 -6.24
C CYS A 4 2.69 0.90 -5.93
N GLY A 5 3.45 0.57 -4.87
CA GLY A 5 3.66 -0.82 -4.45
C GLY A 5 2.40 -1.56 -3.99
N ILE A 6 1.29 -0.83 -3.78
CA ILE A 6 0.01 -1.42 -3.36
C ILE A 6 -0.92 -1.68 -4.55
N CYS A 7 -1.27 -0.62 -5.29
CA CYS A 7 -2.24 -0.72 -6.37
C CYS A 7 -1.61 -0.86 -7.77
N GLY A 8 -0.30 -0.72 -7.88
CA GLY A 8 0.44 -0.85 -9.15
C GLY A 8 0.24 0.31 -10.12
N LYS A 9 -0.47 1.38 -9.73
CA LYS A 9 -0.67 2.58 -10.56
C LYS A 9 0.57 3.47 -10.58
N ASP A 10 0.76 4.17 -11.68
CA ASP A 10 1.73 5.26 -11.80
C ASP A 10 1.32 6.43 -10.91
N VAL A 11 2.26 6.86 -10.07
CA VAL A 11 2.11 7.96 -9.13
C VAL A 11 3.25 8.97 -9.32
N PRO A 12 2.98 10.26 -9.07
CA PRO A 12 3.96 11.32 -9.28
C PRO A 12 5.17 11.20 -8.34
N GLU A 13 4.95 10.65 -7.14
CA GLU A 13 5.94 10.45 -6.08
C GLU A 13 5.68 9.13 -5.33
N GLN A 14 6.68 8.65 -4.60
CA GLN A 14 6.57 7.41 -3.85
C GLN A 14 5.46 7.49 -2.80
N PRO A 15 4.43 6.63 -2.89
CA PRO A 15 3.30 6.70 -1.99
C PRO A 15 3.70 6.13 -0.63
N SER A 16 3.51 6.93 0.41
CA SER A 16 3.68 6.53 1.80
C SER A 16 2.40 5.86 2.35
N ILE A 17 2.60 4.97 3.32
CA ILE A 17 1.52 4.26 4.00
C ILE A 17 1.19 5.03 5.28
N THR A 18 -0.08 5.36 5.48
CA THR A 18 -0.55 5.98 6.72
C THR A 18 -0.45 5.00 7.89
N GLU A 19 -0.50 5.51 9.12
CA GLU A 19 -0.50 4.69 10.35
C GLU A 19 -1.63 3.64 10.37
N GLU A 20 -2.73 3.91 9.67
CA GLU A 20 -3.87 3.00 9.52
C GLU A 20 -3.62 1.88 8.49
N GLY A 21 -2.41 1.82 7.94
CA GLY A 21 -2.05 0.88 6.88
C GLY A 21 -2.67 1.24 5.54
N THR A 22 -2.99 2.51 5.27
CA THR A 22 -3.67 2.91 4.03
C THR A 22 -2.74 3.71 3.13
N CYS A 23 -2.77 3.43 1.83
CA CYS A 23 -2.07 4.19 0.81
C CYS A 23 -2.59 5.64 0.76
N SER A 24 -1.75 6.63 1.06
CA SER A 24 -2.17 8.05 1.03
C SER A 24 -2.60 8.54 -0.36
N MET A 25 -2.10 7.91 -1.42
CA MET A 25 -2.37 8.33 -2.80
C MET A 25 -3.53 7.58 -3.47
N CYS A 26 -3.69 6.31 -3.12
CA CYS A 26 -4.62 5.41 -3.80
C CYS A 26 -5.78 4.94 -2.93
N GLY A 27 -5.76 5.23 -1.63
CA GLY A 27 -6.79 4.82 -0.66
C GLY A 27 -6.83 3.30 -0.41
N ALA A 28 -5.91 2.54 -0.99
CA ALA A 28 -5.84 1.10 -0.82
C ALA A 28 -5.40 0.77 0.62
N LYS A 29 -6.23 0.03 1.34
CA LYS A 29 -5.94 -0.42 2.70
C LYS A 29 -5.14 -1.71 2.65
N LEU A 30 -3.92 -1.67 3.18
CA LEU A 30 -3.13 -2.85 3.50
C LEU A 30 -3.74 -3.48 4.75
N THR A 31 -4.81 -4.26 4.57
CA THR A 31 -5.27 -5.12 5.65
C THR A 31 -4.20 -6.17 5.84
N MET A 32 -3.43 -6.10 6.93
CA MET A 32 -2.68 -7.26 7.39
C MET A 32 -3.71 -8.30 7.82
N SER A 33 -4.15 -9.12 6.86
CA SER A 33 -4.91 -10.32 7.19
C SER A 33 -3.99 -11.16 8.08
N GLU A 34 -4.34 -11.28 9.35
CA GLU A 34 -3.61 -11.98 10.42
C GLU A 34 -3.57 -13.52 10.18
N GLY A 35 -3.19 -13.95 8.98
CA GLY A 35 -3.35 -15.34 8.54
C GLY A 35 -2.33 -15.82 7.52
N GLY A 36 -1.12 -15.25 7.47
CA GLY A 36 -0.20 -15.46 6.35
C GLY A 36 1.28 -15.68 6.65
N MET A 37 1.68 -16.08 7.85
CA MET A 37 3.01 -16.68 8.08
C MET A 37 2.84 -18.06 8.70
N LYS A 38 2.55 -19.04 7.84
CA LYS A 38 2.80 -20.45 8.15
C LYS A 38 4.22 -20.71 7.65
N ARG A 39 5.12 -20.91 8.61
CA ARG A 39 6.51 -21.30 8.40
C ARG A 39 6.64 -22.51 7.49
#